data_AF-A0A645CYM3-F1
#
_entry.id   AF-A0A645CYM3-F1
#
_cell.length_a   1.000
_cell.length_b   1.000
_cell.length_c   1.000
_cell.angle_alpha   90.00
_cell.angle_beta   90.00
_cell.angle_gamma   90.00
#
_symmetry.space_group_name_H-M   'P 1'
#
loop_
_entity.id
_entity.type
_entity.pdbx_description
1 polymer ?
#
loop_
_entity_poly.entity_id
_entity_poly.type
_entity_poly.pdbx_seq_one_letter_code
_entity_poly.pdbx_strand_id
1 'polypeptide(L)'
;MHDPDVLNAIRYHTTGRPGMSPLELCVFVADKAEKGRKSYPGLDEIRLLMHRDLEAAALFSMRNTRKYVAMMGQAYSEETDAAINYLEHDRLLSR
;
A
#
# COMPACT_ATOMS: atom_id res chain seq x y z
N MET A 1 -18.63 13.30 10.46
CA MET A 1 -17.51 12.35 10.66
C MET A 1 -16.34 13.15 11.18
N HIS A 2 -15.81 12.81 12.37
CA HIS A 2 -14.78 13.60 13.05
C HIS A 2 -13.55 12.77 13.50
N ASP A 3 -13.53 11.47 13.18
CA ASP A 3 -12.40 10.60 13.52
C ASP A 3 -11.25 10.80 12.51
N PRO A 4 -10.10 11.35 12.92
CA PRO A 4 -8.98 11.60 12.01
C PRO A 4 -8.41 10.32 11.39
N ASP A 5 -8.46 9.18 12.09
CA ASP A 5 -7.90 7.92 11.57
C ASP A 5 -8.76 7.38 10.43
N VAL A 6 -10.10 7.45 10.58
CA VAL A 6 -11.05 7.13 9.51
C VAL A 6 -10.87 8.08 8.32
N LEU A 7 -10.74 9.38 8.59
CA LEU A 7 -10.55 10.38 7.53
C LEU A 7 -9.23 10.16 6.78
N ASN A 8 -8.16 9.81 7.48
CA ASN A 8 -6.86 9.51 6.88
C ASN A 8 -6.90 8.22 6.07
N ALA A 9 -7.57 7.17 6.57
CA ALA A 9 -7.75 5.93 5.81
C ALA A 9 -8.47 6.18 4.48
N ILE A 10 -9.49 7.04 4.47
CA ILE A 10 -10.15 7.46 3.23
C ILE A 10 -9.22 8.33 2.37
N ARG A 11 -8.49 9.28 2.97
CA ARG A 11 -7.64 10.21 2.21
C ARG A 11 -6.49 9.50 1.50
N TYR A 12 -5.87 8.52 2.16
CA TYR A 12 -4.62 7.89 1.73
C TYR A 12 -4.79 6.46 1.19
N HIS A 13 -6.00 5.92 1.03
CA HIS A 13 -6.19 4.56 0.49
C HIS A 13 -5.66 4.34 -0.95
N THR A 14 -5.51 5.40 -1.75
CA THR A 14 -5.04 5.30 -3.14
C THR A 14 -3.52 5.30 -3.24
N THR A 15 -2.85 6.22 -2.55
CA THR A 15 -1.40 6.47 -2.63
C THR A 15 -0.63 5.92 -1.42
N GLY A 16 -1.27 5.78 -0.27
CA GLY A 16 -0.60 5.60 1.01
C GLY A 16 0.15 6.85 1.46
N ARG A 17 0.84 6.72 2.59
CA ARG A 17 1.76 7.73 3.16
C ARG A 17 2.76 7.08 4.13
N PRO A 18 3.84 7.77 4.52
CA PRO A 18 4.69 7.33 5.62
C PRO A 18 3.92 7.15 6.94
N GLY A 19 4.23 6.08 7.69
CA GLY A 19 3.68 5.85 9.03
C GLY A 19 2.16 5.67 9.06
N MET A 20 1.57 4.99 8.07
CA MET A 20 0.14 4.65 8.07
C MET A 20 -0.24 3.88 9.34
N SER A 21 -1.38 4.24 9.93
CA SER A 21 -1.97 3.49 11.03
C SER A 21 -2.39 2.07 10.58
N PRO A 22 -2.66 1.16 11.53
CA PRO A 22 -3.26 -0.13 11.21
C PRO A 22 -4.57 -0.02 10.41
N LEU A 23 -5.39 0.99 10.67
CA LEU A 23 -6.64 1.21 9.93
C LEU A 23 -6.35 1.65 8.49
N GLU A 24 -5.45 2.60 8.29
CA GLU A 24 -5.02 3.05 6.97
C GLU A 24 -4.44 1.89 6.15
N LEU A 25 -3.58 1.06 6.75
CA LEU A 25 -3.02 -0.14 6.13
C LEU A 25 -4.11 -1.15 5.74
N CYS A 26 -5.05 -1.43 6.65
CA CYS A 26 -6.18 -2.31 6.38
C CYS A 26 -6.99 -1.85 5.17
N VAL A 27 -7.36 -0.57 5.12
CA VAL A 27 -8.18 -0.02 4.02
C VAL A 27 -7.39 0.00 2.71
N PHE A 28 -6.12 0.42 2.75
CA PHE A 28 -5.24 0.42 1.57
C PHE A 28 -5.12 -0.99 0.98
N VAL A 29 -4.78 -1.99 1.79
CA VAL A 29 -4.59 -3.38 1.32
C VAL A 29 -5.90 -4.00 0.88
N ALA A 30 -7.02 -3.71 1.57
CA ALA A 30 -8.34 -4.21 1.19
C ALA A 30 -8.77 -3.75 -0.21
N ASP A 31 -8.57 -2.48 -0.59
CA ASP A 31 -8.87 -1.99 -1.95
C ASP A 31 -8.08 -2.76 -3.03
N LYS A 32 -6.85 -3.16 -2.72
CA LYS A 32 -6.00 -3.91 -3.68
C LYS A 32 -6.37 -5.39 -3.75
N ALA A 33 -6.82 -5.98 -2.65
CA ALA A 33 -6.98 -7.43 -2.50
C ALA A 33 -8.42 -7.94 -2.54
N GLU A 34 -9.42 -7.06 -2.60
CA GLU A 34 -10.83 -7.42 -2.49
C GLU A 34 -11.25 -8.54 -3.46
N LYS A 35 -12.27 -9.32 -3.07
CA LYS A 35 -12.71 -10.50 -3.83
C LYS A 35 -13.19 -10.15 -5.24
N GLY A 36 -13.81 -8.99 -5.41
CA GLY A 36 -14.32 -8.51 -6.70
C GLY A 36 -13.24 -8.01 -7.66
N ARG A 37 -11.98 -7.91 -7.22
CA ARG A 37 -10.90 -7.38 -8.07
C ARG A 37 -10.60 -8.33 -9.22
N LYS A 38 -10.58 -7.78 -10.44
CA LYS A 38 -10.11 -8.50 -11.63
C LYS A 38 -8.69 -8.99 -11.39
N SER A 39 -8.35 -10.18 -11.88
CA SER A 39 -7.00 -10.72 -11.73
C SER A 39 -5.97 -9.80 -12.38
N TYR A 40 -4.88 -9.52 -11.67
CA TYR A 40 -3.73 -8.76 -12.16
C TYR A 40 -2.44 -9.31 -11.55
N PRO A 41 -1.27 -9.07 -12.20
CA PRO A 41 0.01 -9.54 -11.69
C PRO A 41 0.27 -9.06 -10.26
N GLY A 42 0.45 -10.01 -9.35
CA GLY A 42 0.73 -9.75 -7.93
C GLY A 42 -0.49 -9.77 -7.00
N LEU A 43 -1.73 -9.88 -7.51
CA LEU A 43 -2.92 -9.95 -6.64
C LEU A 43 -2.87 -11.11 -5.64
N ASP A 44 -2.45 -12.30 -6.09
CA ASP A 44 -2.38 -13.48 -5.22
C ASP A 44 -1.33 -13.34 -4.12
N GLU A 45 -0.21 -12.69 -4.42
CA GLU A 45 0.83 -12.40 -3.43
C GLU A 45 0.34 -11.37 -2.41
N ILE A 46 -0.38 -10.32 -2.83
CA ILE A 46 -1.00 -9.37 -1.91
C ILE A 46 -1.99 -10.10 -0.98
N ARG A 47 -2.81 -11.02 -1.51
CA ARG A 47 -3.75 -11.83 -0.73
C ARG A 47 -3.05 -12.78 0.24
N LEU A 48 -1.88 -13.31 -0.12
CA LEU A 48 -1.08 -14.11 0.80
C LEU A 48 -0.49 -13.26 1.93
N LEU A 49 0.10 -12.11 1.57
CA LEU A 49 0.77 -11.22 2.52
C LEU A 49 -0.22 -10.54 3.47
N MET A 50 -1.41 -10.15 3.02
CA MET A 50 -2.39 -9.44 3.87
C MET A 50 -2.81 -10.21 5.12
N HIS A 51 -2.69 -11.55 5.10
CA HIS A 51 -2.98 -12.41 6.25
C HIS A 51 -1.79 -12.63 7.19
N ARG A 52 -0.60 -12.16 6.81
CA ARG A 52 0.65 -12.37 7.55
C ARG A 52 1.23 -11.04 8.05
N ASP A 53 1.26 -10.04 7.18
CA ASP A 53 1.92 -8.76 7.40
C ASP A 53 1.33 -7.71 6.43
N LEU A 54 0.53 -6.78 6.97
CA LEU A 54 -0.14 -5.74 6.19
C LEU A 54 0.85 -4.73 5.60
N GLU A 55 1.93 -4.42 6.29
CA GLU A 55 2.98 -3.54 5.77
C GLU A 55 3.71 -4.19 4.59
N ALA A 56 3.94 -5.50 4.66
CA ALA A 56 4.54 -6.24 3.55
C ALA A 56 3.61 -6.26 2.34
N ALA A 57 2.31 -6.48 2.56
CA ALA A 57 1.30 -6.43 1.52
C ALA A 57 1.22 -5.04 0.87
N ALA A 58 1.20 -3.98 1.67
CA ALA A 58 1.19 -2.60 1.20
C ALA A 58 2.45 -2.28 0.38
N LEU A 59 3.64 -2.59 0.91
CA LEU A 59 4.92 -2.36 0.23
C LEU A 59 5.00 -3.12 -1.09
N PHE A 60 4.57 -4.38 -1.12
CA PHE A 60 4.55 -5.19 -2.34
C PHE A 60 3.60 -4.59 -3.39
N SER A 61 2.40 -4.17 -2.97
CA SER A 61 1.44 -3.51 -3.86
C SER A 61 2.03 -2.21 -4.45
N MET A 62 2.56 -1.33 -3.60
CA MET A 62 3.11 -0.03 -4.03
C MET A 62 4.29 -0.22 -5.01
N ARG A 63 5.23 -1.13 -4.71
CA ARG A 63 6.35 -1.43 -5.61
C ARG A 63 5.89 -1.94 -6.97
N ASN A 64 4.85 -2.78 -7.02
CA ASN A 64 4.29 -3.27 -8.29
C ASN A 64 3.59 -2.16 -9.06
N THR A 65 2.82 -1.29 -8.39
CA THR A 65 2.22 -0.12 -9.04
C THR A 65 3.30 0.80 -9.59
N ARG A 66 4.35 1.11 -8.83
CA ARG A 66 5.48 1.93 -9.29
C ARG A 66 6.14 1.36 -10.53
N LYS A 67 6.44 0.05 -10.54
CA LYS A 67 7.02 -0.64 -11.70
C LYS A 67 6.11 -0.54 -12.92
N TYR A 68 4.81 -0.79 -12.75
CA TYR A 68 3.83 -0.72 -13.83
C TYR A 68 3.73 0.69 -14.42
N VAL A 69 3.61 1.71 -13.57
CA VAL A 69 3.53 3.12 -13.99
C VAL A 69 4.79 3.57 -14.72
N ALA A 70 5.97 3.18 -14.20
CA ALA A 70 7.25 3.44 -14.86
C ALA A 70 7.35 2.75 -16.24
N MET A 71 6.85 1.52 -16.38
CA MET A 71 6.79 0.83 -17.69
C MET A 71 5.88 1.55 -18.69
N MET A 72 4.85 2.26 -18.22
CA MET A 72 3.96 3.08 -19.05
C MET A 72 4.55 4.47 -19.36
N GLY A 73 5.76 4.79 -18.90
CA GLY A 73 6.40 6.09 -19.09
C GLY A 73 5.74 7.22 -18.29
N GLN A 74 4.96 6.88 -17.27
CA GLN A 74 4.25 7.84 -16.42
C GLN A 74 5.03 8.12 -15.13
N ALA A 75 4.82 9.31 -14.55
CA ALA A 75 5.34 9.66 -13.24
C ALA A 75 4.50 8.99 -12.14
N TYR A 76 5.17 8.60 -11.06
CA TYR A 76 4.54 8.01 -9.89
C TYR A 76 4.28 9.08 -8.81
N SER A 77 3.35 8.83 -7.89
CA SER A 77 3.03 9.78 -6.81
C SER A 77 4.17 9.88 -5.80
N GLU A 78 4.57 11.10 -5.47
CA GLU A 78 5.61 11.39 -4.48
C GLU A 78 5.24 10.83 -3.09
N GLU A 79 3.96 10.88 -2.71
CA GLU A 79 3.48 10.31 -1.45
C GLU A 79 3.70 8.80 -1.40
N THR A 80 3.52 8.13 -2.53
CA THR A 80 3.68 6.67 -2.56
C THR A 80 5.15 6.29 -2.53
N ASP A 81 6.04 7.04 -3.20
CA ASP A 81 7.48 6.83 -3.05
C ASP A 81 7.96 7.10 -1.63
N ALA A 82 7.43 8.13 -0.96
CA ALA A 82 7.72 8.38 0.45
C ALA A 82 7.24 7.22 1.35
N ALA A 83 6.06 6.66 1.10
CA ALA A 83 5.55 5.50 1.82
C ALA A 83 6.41 4.26 1.62
N ILE A 84 6.85 3.98 0.38
CA ILE A 84 7.78 2.87 0.08
C ILE A 84 9.07 3.05 0.87
N ASN A 85 9.69 4.23 0.80
CA ASN A 85 10.94 4.49 1.49
C ASN A 85 10.78 4.31 3.01
N TYR A 86 9.70 4.83 3.60
CA TYR A 86 9.42 4.65 5.02
C TYR A 86 9.37 3.17 5.43
N LEU A 87 8.56 2.36 4.71
CA LEU A 87 8.40 0.93 4.98
C LEU A 87 9.70 0.14 4.76
N GLU A 88 10.55 0.55 3.83
CA GLU A 88 11.85 -0.08 3.62
C GLU A 88 12.83 0.21 4.76
N HIS A 89 12.88 1.45 5.24
CA HIS A 89 13.78 1.85 6.32
C HIS A 89 13.36 1.26 7.66
N ASP A 90 12.07 1.31 8.00
CA ASP A 90 11.55 0.78 9.27
C ASP A 90 11.85 -0.72 9.44
N ARG A 91 11.75 -1.47 8.34
CA ARG A 91 12.06 -2.91 8.32
C ARG A 91 13.55 -3.22 8.41
N LEU A 92 14.43 -2.30 8.05
CA LEU A 92 15.88 -2.44 8.27
C LEU A 92 16.25 -2.24 9.74
N LEU A 93 15.54 -1.35 10.44
CA LEU A 93 15.77 -1.05 11.86
C LEU A 93 15.15 -2.08 12.81
N SER A 94 14.14 -2.81 12.34
CA SER A 94 13.44 -3.86 13.11
C SER A 94 14.09 -5.26 13.01
N ARG A 95 15.29 -5.37 12.43
CA ARG A 95 16.09 -6.60 12.30
C ARG A 95 17.29 -6.57 13.22
#